data_AF-A0A101XXE0-F1
#
_entry.id   AF-A0A101XXE0-F1
#
_cell.length_a   1.000
_cell.length_b   1.000
_cell.length_c   1.000
_cell.angle_alpha   90.00
_cell.angle_beta   90.00
_cell.angle_gamma   90.00
#
_symmetry.space_group_name_H-M   'P 1'
#
loop_
_entity.id
_entity.type
_entity.pdbx_description
1 polymer ?
#
loop_
_entity_poly.entity_id
_entity_poly.type
_entity_poly.pdbx_seq_one_letter_code
_entity_poly.pdbx_strand_id
1 'polypeptide(L)'
;MDSYDTPFEQVRLNHLDLAINVYQGDSILERMTSTLTTGKRITDATYRTHIFRADSIMFSDLLEIAFIFFKSETMLKEWVEYQFEFRTIETLDS
;
A
#
# COMPACT_ATOMS: atom_id res chain seq x y z
N MET A 1 1.71 24.20 -4.23
CA MET A 1 2.85 23.31 -4.48
C MET A 1 4.01 23.95 -3.75
N ASP A 2 4.61 23.23 -2.80
CA ASP A 2 5.61 23.78 -1.88
C ASP A 2 6.90 24.15 -2.63
N SER A 3 7.63 25.15 -2.13
CA SER A 3 8.92 25.57 -2.70
C SER A 3 10.00 24.55 -2.36
N TYR A 4 11.07 24.48 -3.16
CA TYR A 4 12.23 23.64 -2.84
C TYR A 4 12.91 24.03 -1.52
N ASP A 5 12.74 25.27 -1.08
CA ASP A 5 13.29 25.79 0.18
C ASP A 5 12.37 25.55 1.39
N THR A 6 11.18 24.95 1.18
CA THR A 6 10.24 24.66 2.26
C THR A 6 10.89 23.65 3.22
N PRO A 7 11.00 23.96 4.53
CA PRO A 7 11.52 23.02 5.51
C PRO A 7 10.74 21.72 5.50
N PHE A 8 11.41 20.59 5.68
CA PHE A 8 10.82 19.25 5.57
C PHE A 8 9.56 19.09 6.42
N GLU A 9 9.57 19.61 7.65
CA GLU A 9 8.46 19.58 8.61
C GLU A 9 7.24 20.42 8.20
N GLN A 10 7.35 21.20 7.11
CA GLN A 10 6.28 22.04 6.57
C GLN A 10 5.76 21.53 5.21
N VAL A 11 6.43 20.52 4.63
CA VAL A 11 6.04 19.95 3.34
C VAL A 11 4.78 19.12 3.49
N ARG A 12 3.81 19.35 2.61
CA ARG A 12 2.56 18.59 2.58
C ARG A 12 2.44 17.73 1.33
N LEU A 13 1.98 16.51 1.51
CA LEU A 13 1.54 15.66 0.40
C LEU A 13 0.16 16.13 -0.05
N ASN A 14 -0.02 16.28 -1.37
CA ASN A 14 -1.35 16.58 -1.92
C ASN A 14 -2.33 15.47 -1.56
N HIS A 15 -1.94 14.22 -1.82
CA HIS A 15 -2.68 13.02 -1.46
C HIS A 15 -1.75 11.83 -1.30
N LEU A 16 -2.15 10.90 -0.43
CA LEU A 16 -1.61 9.54 -0.33
C LEU A 16 -2.75 8.57 -0.67
N ASP A 17 -2.53 7.73 -1.67
CA ASP A 17 -3.49 6.71 -2.11
C ASP A 17 -2.96 5.31 -1.81
N LEU A 18 -3.78 4.48 -1.17
CA LEU A 18 -3.65 3.02 -1.26
C LEU A 18 -4.70 2.53 -2.25
N ALA A 19 -4.26 1.96 -3.36
CA ALA A 19 -5.15 1.51 -4.42
C ALA A 19 -4.72 0.14 -4.97
N ILE A 20 -5.72 -0.66 -5.36
CA ILE A 20 -5.54 -1.87 -6.15
C ILE A 20 -5.57 -1.46 -7.62
N ASN A 21 -4.51 -1.79 -8.34
CA ASN A 21 -4.40 -1.58 -9.78
C ASN A 21 -4.53 -2.93 -10.50
N VAL A 22 -5.52 -3.05 -11.39
CA VAL A 22 -5.72 -4.23 -12.24
C VAL A 22 -5.35 -3.86 -13.67
N TYR A 23 -4.50 -4.69 -14.28
CA TYR A 23 -4.04 -4.53 -15.67
C TYR A 23 -4.57 -5.69 -16.50
N GLN A 24 -5.02 -5.42 -17.72
CA GLN A 24 -5.53 -6.42 -18.66
C GLN A 24 -4.95 -6.22 -20.07
N GLY A 25 -4.82 -7.31 -20.82
CA GLY A 25 -4.32 -7.31 -22.19
C GLY A 25 -2.91 -6.72 -22.29
N ASP A 26 -2.70 -5.86 -23.28
CA ASP A 26 -1.38 -5.30 -23.60
C ASP A 26 -0.80 -4.42 -22.48
N SER A 27 -1.66 -3.86 -21.60
CA SER A 27 -1.22 -3.04 -20.47
C SER A 27 -0.39 -3.82 -19.43
N ILE A 28 -0.49 -5.15 -19.42
CA ILE A 28 0.32 -6.01 -18.55
C ILE A 28 1.79 -5.95 -18.96
N LEU A 29 2.08 -6.14 -20.26
CA LEU A 29 3.45 -6.14 -20.79
C LEU A 29 4.07 -4.75 -20.67
N GLU A 30 3.30 -3.70 -20.94
CA GLU A 30 3.74 -2.33 -20.74
C GLU A 30 4.06 -2.04 -19.27
N ARG A 31 3.21 -2.48 -18.32
CA ARG A 31 3.46 -2.27 -16.90
C ARG A 31 4.71 -3.00 -16.41
N MET A 32 4.94 -4.22 -16.88
CA MET A 32 6.10 -5.04 -16.51
C MET A 32 7.42 -4.49 -17.06
N THR A 33 7.37 -3.82 -18.22
CA THR A 33 8.55 -3.20 -18.86
C THR A 33 8.76 -1.74 -18.44
N SER A 34 7.78 -1.14 -17.75
CA SER A 34 7.87 0.22 -17.23
C SER A 34 8.56 0.26 -15.88
N THR A 35 9.64 1.03 -15.80
CA THR A 35 10.38 1.28 -14.56
C THR A 35 10.42 2.77 -14.26
N LEU A 36 10.34 3.12 -12.97
CA LEU A 36 10.60 4.50 -12.53
C LEU A 36 12.07 4.90 -12.72
N THR A 37 13.00 3.94 -12.74
CA THR A 37 14.43 4.18 -12.93
C THR A 37 14.80 4.68 -14.32
N THR A 38 13.96 4.41 -15.33
CA THR A 38 14.16 4.89 -16.70
C THR A 38 13.39 6.18 -17.01
N GLY A 39 12.67 6.74 -16.03
CA GLY A 39 11.88 7.96 -16.19
C GLY A 39 10.65 7.80 -17.09
N LYS A 40 10.30 6.57 -17.50
CA LYS A 40 9.08 6.32 -18.27
C LYS A 40 7.86 6.50 -17.37
N ARG A 41 6.84 7.18 -17.92
CA ARG A 41 5.50 7.30 -17.32
C ARG A 41 5.00 5.91 -16.95
N ILE A 42 4.56 5.74 -15.71
CA ILE A 42 3.96 4.49 -15.24
C ILE A 42 2.71 4.23 -16.10
N THR A 43 2.62 3.02 -16.67
CA THR A 43 1.43 2.55 -17.39
C THR A 43 0.19 2.70 -16.51
N ASP A 44 -0.85 3.34 -17.04
CA ASP A 44 -2.12 3.46 -16.33
C ASP A 44 -2.79 2.09 -16.21
N ALA A 45 -3.38 1.81 -15.04
CA ALA A 45 -4.08 0.56 -14.80
C ALA A 45 -5.39 0.54 -15.60
N THR A 46 -5.80 -0.64 -16.07
CA THR A 46 -7.10 -0.83 -16.73
C THR A 46 -8.25 -0.51 -15.77
N TYR A 47 -8.10 -0.95 -14.52
CA TYR A 47 -8.99 -0.57 -13.42
C TYR A 47 -8.17 -0.17 -12.20
N ARG A 48 -8.61 0.88 -11.52
CA ARG A 48 -8.02 1.35 -10.26
C ARG A 48 -9.13 1.49 -9.22
N THR A 49 -8.97 0.78 -8.11
CA THR A 49 -9.87 0.88 -6.96
C THR A 49 -9.08 1.45 -5.79
N HIS A 50 -9.44 2.64 -5.32
CA HIS A 50 -8.86 3.23 -4.13
C HIS A 50 -9.43 2.55 -2.88
N ILE A 51 -8.56 1.96 -2.05
CA ILE A 51 -8.91 1.39 -0.75
C ILE A 51 -9.04 2.51 0.29
N PHE A 52 -8.05 3.41 0.32
CA PHE A 52 -8.15 4.65 1.09
C PHE A 52 -7.38 5.77 0.39
N ARG A 53 -7.77 7.00 0.70
CA ARG A 53 -7.09 8.22 0.30
C ARG A 53 -7.00 9.16 1.50
N ALA A 54 -5.82 9.72 1.73
CA ALA A 54 -5.60 10.77 2.71
C ALA A 54 -5.10 12.02 1.99
N ASP A 55 -5.84 13.12 2.08
CA ASP A 55 -5.49 14.38 1.44
C ASP A 55 -4.78 15.32 2.43
N SER A 56 -3.85 16.14 1.93
CA SER A 56 -3.17 17.21 2.68
C SER A 56 -2.46 16.75 3.97
N ILE A 57 -1.88 15.56 3.99
CA ILE A 57 -1.10 15.06 5.13
C ILE A 57 0.31 15.67 5.15
N MET A 58 0.96 15.69 6.32
CA MET A 58 2.36 16.09 6.36
C MET A 58 3.22 15.03 5.67
N PHE A 59 4.25 15.46 4.96
CA PHE A 59 5.16 14.52 4.30
C PHE A 59 5.88 13.62 5.31
N SER A 60 6.14 14.11 6.52
CA SER A 60 6.69 13.33 7.63
C SER A 60 5.84 12.10 7.98
N ASP A 61 4.51 12.22 7.90
CA ASP A 61 3.57 11.17 8.32
C ASP A 61 3.65 9.96 7.39
N LEU A 62 4.15 10.14 6.15
CA LEU A 62 4.34 9.06 5.19
C LEU A 62 5.23 7.94 5.74
N LEU A 63 6.28 8.28 6.49
CA LEU A 63 7.20 7.30 7.05
C LEU A 63 6.52 6.44 8.11
N GLU A 64 5.70 7.05 8.96
CA GLU A 64 4.95 6.35 10.00
C GLU A 64 3.84 5.49 9.39
N ILE A 65 3.10 6.03 8.41
CA ILE A 65 2.07 5.28 7.68
C ILE A 65 2.69 4.09 6.96
N ALA A 66 3.84 4.26 6.30
CA ALA A 66 4.55 3.16 5.65
C ALA A 66 5.02 2.12 6.67
N PHE A 67 5.57 2.55 7.81
CA PHE A 67 5.97 1.66 8.89
C PHE A 67 4.80 0.83 9.42
N ILE A 68 3.66 1.47 9.70
CA ILE A 68 2.43 0.80 10.14
C ILE A 68 1.93 -0.16 9.06
N PHE A 69 1.93 0.25 7.79
CA PHE A 69 1.51 -0.60 6.68
C PHE A 69 2.37 -1.88 6.58
N PHE A 70 3.69 -1.76 6.57
CA PHE A 70 4.58 -2.93 6.50
C PHE A 70 4.54 -3.78 7.76
N LYS A 71 4.40 -3.17 8.95
CA LYS A 71 4.18 -3.91 10.19
C LYS A 71 2.81 -4.60 10.22
N SER A 72 1.81 -4.03 9.56
CA SER A 72 0.48 -4.62 9.46
C SER A 72 0.49 -5.92 8.67
N GLU A 73 1.49 -6.19 7.82
CA GLU A 73 1.62 -7.49 7.16
C GLU A 73 1.92 -8.60 8.18
N THR A 74 2.73 -8.30 9.20
CA THR A 74 2.90 -9.17 10.38
C THR A 74 1.59 -9.30 11.16
N MET A 75 0.89 -8.20 11.43
CA MET A 75 -0.39 -8.25 12.18
C MET A 75 -1.51 -8.97 11.41
N LEU A 76 -1.55 -8.83 10.08
CA LEU A 76 -2.52 -9.48 9.20
C LEU A 76 -2.23 -10.97 9.13
N LYS A 77 -0.95 -11.35 9.03
CA LYS A 77 -0.52 -12.75 9.11
C LYS A 77 -0.91 -13.35 10.46
N GLU A 78 -0.55 -12.71 11.56
CA GLU A 78 -0.90 -13.15 12.93
C GLU A 78 -2.42 -13.27 13.10
N TRP A 79 -3.18 -12.32 12.56
CA TRP A 79 -4.64 -12.35 12.61
C TRP A 79 -5.23 -13.51 11.79
N VAL A 80 -4.76 -13.73 10.55
CA VAL A 80 -5.20 -14.87 9.72
C VAL A 80 -4.86 -16.19 10.41
N GLU A 81 -3.64 -16.33 10.91
CA GLU A 81 -3.20 -17.53 11.62
C GLU A 81 -4.07 -17.79 12.85
N TYR A 82 -4.39 -16.76 13.65
CA TYR A 82 -5.26 -16.87 14.82
C TYR A 82 -6.73 -17.20 14.46
N GLN A 83 -7.29 -16.60 13.40
CA GLN A 83 -8.68 -16.81 13.00
C GLN A 83 -8.93 -18.21 12.42
N PHE A 84 -7.93 -18.80 11.78
CA PHE A 84 -8.02 -20.13 11.16
C PHE A 84 -7.18 -21.20 11.89
N GLU A 85 -6.75 -20.90 13.11
CA GLU A 85 -6.15 -21.90 13.99
C GLU A 85 -7.21 -22.95 14.33
N PHE A 86 -7.19 -24.08 13.62
CA PHE A 86 -8.02 -25.23 13.95
C PHE A 86 -7.57 -25.77 15.31
N ARG A 87 -8.26 -25.37 16.37
CA ARG A 87 -8.15 -26.06 17.66
C ARG A 87 -8.62 -27.49 17.44
N THR A 88 -7.69 -28.43 17.37
CA THR A 88 -8.01 -29.83 17.64
C THR A 88 -8.62 -29.87 19.03
N ILE A 89 -9.95 -29.99 19.08
CA ILE A 89 -10.64 -30.38 20.29
C ILE A 89 -10.11 -31.77 20.59
N GLU A 90 -9.13 -31.87 21.49
CA GLU A 90 -8.84 -33.14 22.13
C GLU A 90 -10.16 -33.60 22.74
N THR A 91 -10.69 -34.67 22.16
CA THR A 91 -11.81 -35.40 22.73
C THR A 91 -11.40 -35.79 24.14
N LEU A 92 -11.98 -35.11 25.13
CA LEU A 92 -12.07 -35.64 26.49
C LEU A 92 -12.91 -36.91 26.37
N ASP A 93 -12.21 -38.01 26.13
CA ASP A 93 -12.77 -39.35 26.26
C ASP A 93 -13.30 -39.49 27.68
N SER A 94 -14.55 -39.96 27.70
CA SER A 94 -15.41 -40.30 28.83
C SER A 94 -14.75 -41.04 29.99
#